data_AF-A0A1Y6MBW6-F1
#
_entry.id   AF-A0A1Y6MBW6-F1
#
_cell.length_a   1.000
_cell.length_b   1.000
_cell.length_c   1.000
_cell.angle_alpha   90.00
_cell.angle_beta   90.00
_cell.angle_gamma   90.00
#
_symmetry.space_group_name_H-M   'P 1'
#
loop_
_entity.id
_entity.type
_entity.pdbx_description
1 polymer ?
#
loop_
_entity_poly.entity_id
_entity_poly.type
_entity_poly.pdbx_seq_one_letter_code
_entity_poly.pdbx_strand_id
1 'polypeptide(L)' 'MINRIIDERYTLEKPTGVITNLQSDELITTLGRAAVDRIMEDGKWVTFNWSSFRINKGTQPA' A
#
# COMPACT_ATOMS: atom_id res chain seq x y z
N MET A 1 -14.45 5.17 -6.59
CA MET A 1 -13.80 6.48 -6.81
C MET A 1 -12.27 6.40 -6.79
N ILE A 2 -11.63 5.53 -5.99
CA ILE A 2 -10.17 5.26 -6.05
C ILE A 2 -9.72 4.51 -7.33
N ASN A 3 -10.51 3.54 -7.80
CA ASN A 3 -10.18 2.72 -8.97
C ASN A 3 -10.00 3.55 -10.26
N ARG A 4 -10.74 4.64 -10.40
CA ARG A 4 -10.58 5.56 -11.54
C ARG A 4 -9.25 6.30 -11.50
N ILE A 5 -8.80 6.72 -10.32
CA ILE A 5 -7.49 7.39 -10.16
C ILE A 5 -6.36 6.40 -10.51
N ILE A 6 -6.48 5.15 -10.05
CA ILE A 6 -5.53 4.08 -10.39
C ILE A 6 -5.47 3.89 -11.90
N ASP A 7 -6.63 3.80 -12.57
CA ASP A 7 -6.72 3.60 -14.01
C ASP A 7 -6.16 4.78 -14.82
N GLU A 8 -6.46 6.03 -14.41
CA GLU A 8 -5.90 7.24 -15.05
C GLU A 8 -4.38 7.33 -14.89
N ARG A 9 -3.85 6.99 -13.70
CA ARG A 9 -2.39 7.00 -13.47
C ARG A 9 -1.67 5.90 -14.24
N TYR A 10 -2.27 4.71 -14.26
CA TYR A 10 -1.78 3.57 -15.03
C TYR A 10 -1.73 3.90 -16.53
N THR A 11 -2.82 4.46 -17.08
CA THR A 11 -2.91 4.88 -18.49
C THR A 11 -1.88 5.94 -18.87
N LEU A 12 -1.52 6.81 -17.92
CA LEU A 12 -0.49 7.84 -18.10
C LEU A 12 0.91 7.38 -17.69
N GLU A 13 1.10 6.10 -17.39
CA GLU A 13 2.37 5.49 -16.95
C GLU A 13 3.01 6.24 -15.77
N LYS A 14 2.18 6.79 -14.88
CA LYS A 14 2.66 7.56 -13.72
C LYS A 14 2.98 6.61 -12.58
N PRO A 15 4.18 6.70 -11.97
CA PRO A 15 4.56 5.83 -10.86
C PRO A 15 3.59 6.00 -9.69
N THR A 16 3.01 4.91 -9.19
CA THR A 16 1.94 4.94 -8.20
C THR A 16 2.31 4.10 -6.98
N GLY A 17 2.25 4.71 -5.79
CA GLY A 17 2.49 4.02 -4.52
C GLY A 17 1.23 3.99 -3.67
N VAL A 18 0.99 2.87 -3.01
CA VAL A 18 -0.11 2.69 -2.06
C VAL A 18 0.49 2.28 -0.71
N ILE A 19 0.14 3.02 0.33
CA ILE A 19 0.48 2.67 1.72
C ILE A 19 -0.82 2.24 2.38
N THR A 20 -0.84 1.03 2.91
CA THR A 20 -2.03 0.42 3.50
C THR A 20 -1.66 -0.37 4.75
N ASN A 21 -2.61 -0.47 5.67
CA ASN A 21 -2.51 -1.37 6.82
C ASN A 21 -3.12 -2.76 6.52
N LEU A 22 -3.73 -2.93 5.34
CA LEU A 22 -4.32 -4.19 4.91
C LEU A 22 -3.27 -5.15 4.38
N GLN A 23 -3.50 -6.45 4.56
CA GLN A 23 -2.73 -7.49 3.87
C GLN A 23 -3.18 -7.62 2.41
N SER A 24 -2.44 -8.42 1.61
CA SER A 24 -2.69 -8.59 0.17
C SER A 24 -4.13 -8.96 -0.15
N ASP A 25 -4.68 -9.93 0.57
CA ASP A 25 -5.99 -10.53 0.25
C ASP A 25 -7.13 -9.57 0.59
N GLU A 26 -6.99 -8.85 1.71
CA GLU A 26 -7.91 -7.80 2.14
C GLU A 26 -7.88 -6.61 1.17
N LEU A 27 -6.69 -6.25 0.67
CA LEU A 27 -6.52 -5.18 -0.31
C LEU A 27 -7.17 -5.56 -1.65
N ILE A 28 -6.96 -6.79 -2.12
CA ILE A 28 -7.60 -7.32 -3.35
C ILE A 28 -9.12 -7.31 -3.21
N THR A 29 -9.64 -7.70 -2.04
CA THR A 29 -11.08 -7.69 -1.77
C THR A 29 -11.65 -6.26 -1.76
N THR A 30 -10.87 -5.30 -1.28
CA THR A 30 -11.29 -3.90 -1.15
C THR A 30 -11.22 -3.11 -2.46
N LEU A 31 -10.10 -3.22 -3.20
CA LEU A 31 -9.86 -2.46 -4.45
C LEU A 31 -10.31 -3.22 -5.71
N GLY A 32 -10.42 -4.53 -5.62
CA GLY A 32 -10.61 -5.43 -6.76
C GLY A 32 -9.27 -5.83 -7.38
N ARG A 33 -9.19 -7.09 -7.81
CA ARG A 33 -7.98 -7.69 -8.38
C ARG A 33 -7.36 -6.85 -9.51
N ALA A 34 -8.18 -6.39 -10.46
CA ALA A 34 -7.69 -5.62 -11.60
C ALA A 34 -7.03 -4.29 -11.21
N ALA A 35 -7.46 -3.65 -10.12
CA ALA A 35 -6.82 -2.42 -9.64
C ALA A 35 -5.46 -2.71 -8.99
N VAL A 36 -5.38 -3.80 -8.22
CA VAL A 36 -4.14 -4.25 -7.59
C VAL A 36 -3.12 -4.70 -8.64
N ASP A 37 -3.55 -5.47 -9.64
CA ASP A 37 -2.68 -5.96 -10.71
C ASP A 37 -2.03 -4.78 -11.47
N ARG A 38 -2.77 -3.70 -11.79
CA ARG A 38 -2.22 -2.48 -12.43
C ARG A 38 -1.19 -1.74 -11.57
N ILE A 39 -1.37 -1.70 -10.25
CA ILE A 39 -0.41 -1.05 -9.34
C ILE A 39 0.87 -1.89 -9.23
N MET A 40 0.71 -3.22 -9.29
CA MET A 40 1.79 -4.18 -9.13
C MET A 40 2.52 -4.52 -10.44
N GLU A 41 2.05 -4.02 -11.58
CA GLU A 41 2.77 -4.08 -12.84
C GLU A 41 4.11 -3.35 -12.69
N ASP A 42 5.21 -4.12 -12.72
CA ASP A 42 6.57 -3.71 -12.34
C ASP A 42 6.72 -3.12 -10.92
N GLY A 43 5.70 -3.26 -10.08
CA GLY A 43 5.68 -2.81 -8.69
C GLY A 43 6.34 -3.78 -7.71
N LYS A 44 6.61 -3.29 -6.49
CA LYS A 44 7.10 -4.12 -5.39
C LYS A 44 6.19 -4.00 -4.18
N TRP A 45 5.86 -5.15 -3.59
CA TRP A 45 5.18 -5.22 -2.30
C TRP A 45 6.22 -5.21 -1.18
N VAL A 46 6.04 -4.33 -0.20
CA VAL A 46 6.89 -4.25 0.98
C VAL A 46 6.03 -4.32 2.22
N THR A 47 6.24 -5.35 3.02
CA THR A 47 5.51 -5.56 4.29
C THR A 47 6.27 -4.92 5.44
N PHE A 48 5.59 -4.04 6.19
CA PHE A 48 6.12 -3.48 7.43
C PHE A 48 5.65 -4.33 8.61
N ASN A 49 6.49 -5.24 9.10
CA ASN A 49 6.21 -6.16 10.19
C ASN A 49 6.78 -5.71 11.56
N TRP A 50 7.08 -4.42 11.70
CA TRP A 50 7.69 -3.85 12.90
C TRP A 50 6.63 -3.34 13.88
N SER A 51 6.94 -3.32 15.16
CA SER A 51 6.09 -2.68 16.17
C SER A 51 6.02 -1.17 15.94
N SER A 52 4.93 -0.55 16.42
CA SER A 52 4.73 0.90 16.31
C SER A 52 5.90 1.68 16.91
N PHE A 53 6.53 2.52 16.09
CA PHE A 53 7.63 3.39 16.53
C PHE A 53 7.24 4.36 17.66
N ARG A 54 5.94 4.65 17.84
CA ARG A 54 5.45 5.54 18.90
C ARG A 54 5.74 5.01 20.31
N ILE A 55 5.90 3.70 20.48
CA ILE A 55 6.16 3.05 21.78
C ILE A 55 7.53 3.46 22.35
N ASN A 56 8.48 3.90 21.51
CA ASN A 56 9.84 4.28 21.93
C ASN A 56 9.95 5.65 22.65
N LYS A 57 8.85 6.35 22.96
CA LYS A 57 8.91 7.64 23.66
C LYS A 57 9.07 7.57 25.19
N GLY A 58 9.25 6.38 25.79
CA GLY A 58 9.22 6.25 27.25
C GLY A 58 10.13 5.18 27.88
N THR A 59 11.04 4.55 27.13
CA THR A 59 12.02 3.62 27.70
C THR A 59 13.44 4.12 27.44
N GLN A 60 13.68 5.36 27.87
CA GLN A 60 15.03 5.86 28.07
C GLN A 60 15.36 5.59 29.55
N PRO A 61 16.32 4.70 29.88
CA PRO A 61 16.69 4.49 31.27
C PRO A 61 17.26 5.80 31.83
N ALA A 62 16.70 6.26 32.95
CA ALA A 62 17.32 7.25 33.82
C ALA A 62 18.46 6.60 34.63
#